data_AF-A0A971BHQ8-F1
#
_entry.id   AF-A0A971BHQ8-F1
#
_cell.length_a   1.000
_cell.length_b   1.000
_cell.length_c   1.000
_cell.angle_alpha   90.00
_cell.angle_beta   90.00
_cell.angle_gamma   90.00
#
_symmetry.space_group_name_H-M   'P 1'
#
loop_
_entity.id
_entity.type
_entity.pdbx_description
1 polymer ?
#
loop_
_entity_poly.entity_id
_entity_poly.type
_entity_poly.pdbx_seq_one_letter_code
_entity_poly.pdbx_strand_id
1 'polypeptide(L)'
;MKENVQTTALNDAEIQARLNVMRKSANARLLAFFILLGACCGLGVWAGIAQKNGEDVPQVIVWGILALFFAAVVLFFMLVGKKNKIKAFVSENITRGLLGEVFEVEEYNHGAHISADLIRGAGLTGQWDKCTGSDLVRGKYKGRTILFSDVKLERAERRKNSDGDTETDWVTVFQGPWIFVEHDRRLAATLRLREKPPLFSAKMTSDIETENAAFNSRFQILTSDWHTAFLILTPHFMEFIASADARAGGLTNMCFNGNLICIAVQNNRDSFEASGKQLKDINLLRADQRREITYLTDILDELMRNDDLFGGKNPDGDVSRGFDIQDDAEASVTDDAARAGQKPAGRKKTGILRRFNPIGLILLAIYAVSALYTLIRLPYGIILSTDIFSPDAVSAPTLVYILVLTIFVLGFMWPLLTLRRRGGIGGLFTGIAGTALLLLFHYLFVAANLGG
;
A
#
# COMPACT_ATOMS: atom_id res chain seq x y z
N MET A 1 23.97 -31.96 -32.51
CA MET A 1 23.22 -30.77 -32.97
C MET A 1 22.40 -30.28 -31.78
N LYS A 2 23.02 -29.46 -30.91
CA LYS A 2 22.34 -28.79 -29.80
C LYS A 2 22.04 -27.38 -30.30
N GLU A 3 20.76 -27.12 -30.53
CA GLU A 3 20.29 -25.80 -30.91
C GLU A 3 20.59 -24.84 -29.75
N ASN A 4 21.46 -23.87 -30.03
CA ASN A 4 21.86 -22.82 -29.12
C ASN A 4 20.65 -21.89 -28.96
N VAL A 5 19.88 -22.06 -27.89
CA VAL A 5 18.90 -21.04 -27.48
C VAL A 5 19.71 -19.86 -26.92
N GLN A 6 20.21 -19.01 -27.83
CA GLN A 6 20.56 -17.65 -27.49
C GLN A 6 19.25 -16.96 -27.10
N THR A 7 18.99 -16.86 -25.79
CA THR A 7 18.17 -15.77 -25.28
C THR A 7 18.83 -14.48 -25.74
N THR A 8 18.29 -13.85 -26.78
CA THR A 8 18.71 -12.54 -27.28
C THR A 8 18.50 -11.53 -26.16
N ALA A 9 19.51 -11.36 -25.29
CA ALA A 9 19.59 -10.23 -24.39
C ALA A 9 19.53 -8.97 -25.26
N LEU A 10 18.52 -8.13 -25.03
CA LEU A 10 18.36 -6.87 -25.73
C LEU A 10 19.65 -6.06 -25.58
N ASN A 11 20.19 -5.55 -26.70
CA ASN A 11 21.35 -4.67 -26.64
C ASN A 11 20.98 -3.33 -25.97
N ASP A 12 21.98 -2.64 -25.45
CA ASP A 12 21.78 -1.40 -24.68
C ASP A 12 21.04 -0.31 -25.45
N ALA A 13 21.30 -0.21 -26.75
CA ALA A 13 20.63 0.75 -27.62
C ALA A 13 19.13 0.44 -27.76
N GLU A 14 18.76 -0.84 -27.84
CA GLU A 14 17.37 -1.26 -27.94
C GLU A 14 16.63 -1.11 -26.61
N ILE A 15 17.28 -1.42 -25.48
CA ILE A 15 16.74 -1.16 -24.13
C ILE A 15 16.48 0.33 -23.97
N GLN A 16 17.44 1.19 -24.30
CA GLN A 16 17.30 2.65 -24.19
C GLN A 16 16.22 3.20 -25.13
N ALA A 17 16.13 2.67 -26.37
CA ALA A 17 15.08 3.05 -27.31
C ALA A 17 13.67 2.69 -26.77
N ARG A 18 13.49 1.47 -26.26
CA ARG A 18 12.22 1.02 -25.67
C ARG A 18 11.85 1.81 -24.41
N LEU A 19 12.82 2.07 -23.52
CA LEU A 19 12.64 2.93 -22.35
C LEU A 19 12.20 4.34 -22.77
N ASN A 20 12.82 4.92 -23.80
CA ASN A 20 12.46 6.24 -24.32
C ASN A 20 11.03 6.27 -24.87
N VAL A 21 10.61 5.24 -25.61
CA VAL A 21 9.22 5.11 -26.11
C VAL A 21 8.22 4.99 -24.95
N MET A 22 8.51 4.14 -23.96
CA MET A 22 7.65 3.96 -22.79
C MET A 22 7.54 5.26 -21.97
N ARG A 23 8.66 5.94 -21.74
CA ARG A 23 8.73 7.22 -21.05
C ARG A 23 7.97 8.33 -21.78
N LYS A 24 8.22 8.52 -23.08
CA LYS A 24 7.54 9.55 -23.89
C LYS A 24 6.03 9.33 -23.91
N SER A 25 5.60 8.08 -24.06
CA SER A 25 4.18 7.72 -24.07
C SER A 25 3.53 7.77 -22.68
N ALA A 26 4.29 7.72 -21.59
CA ALA A 26 3.79 8.00 -20.24
C ALA A 26 3.63 9.51 -20.02
N ASN A 27 4.64 10.31 -20.37
CA ASN A 27 4.61 11.76 -20.24
C ASN A 27 3.50 12.42 -21.08
N ALA A 28 3.30 11.95 -22.32
CA ALA A 28 2.23 12.47 -23.19
C ALA A 28 0.83 12.22 -22.57
N ARG A 29 0.61 11.04 -21.98
CA ARG A 29 -0.65 10.71 -21.30
C ARG A 29 -0.81 11.47 -19.98
N LEU A 30 0.27 11.72 -19.27
CA LEU A 30 0.26 12.53 -18.05
C LEU A 30 -0.13 13.98 -18.38
N LEU A 31 0.44 14.54 -19.45
CA LEU A 31 0.05 15.85 -19.95
C LEU A 31 -1.42 15.88 -20.36
N ALA A 32 -1.88 14.88 -21.13
CA ALA A 32 -3.29 14.78 -21.52
C ALA A 32 -4.23 14.66 -20.30
N PHE A 33 -3.81 13.97 -19.24
CA PHE A 33 -4.55 13.88 -17.98
C PHE A 33 -4.68 15.25 -17.31
N PHE A 34 -3.60 16.01 -17.20
CA PHE A 34 -3.65 17.36 -16.62
C PHE A 34 -4.46 18.33 -17.48
N ILE A 35 -4.41 18.21 -18.81
CA ILE A 35 -5.24 19.01 -19.71
C ILE A 35 -6.73 18.67 -19.51
N LEU A 36 -7.09 17.38 -19.47
CA LEU A 36 -8.47 16.95 -19.25
C LEU A 36 -8.98 17.36 -17.86
N LEU A 37 -8.15 17.19 -16.83
CA LEU A 37 -8.48 17.60 -15.47
C LEU A 37 -8.66 19.12 -15.39
N GLY A 38 -7.75 19.89 -15.98
CA GLY A 38 -7.83 21.35 -16.04
C GLY A 38 -9.06 21.84 -16.80
N ALA A 39 -9.38 21.23 -17.95
CA ALA A 39 -10.58 21.54 -18.72
C ALA A 39 -11.87 21.20 -17.94
N CYS A 40 -11.90 20.05 -17.26
CA CYS A 40 -13.01 19.64 -16.41
C CYS A 40 -13.23 20.63 -15.25
N CYS A 41 -12.16 21.03 -14.56
CA CYS A 41 -12.23 22.01 -13.48
C CYS A 41 -12.64 23.40 -13.99
N GLY A 42 -12.06 23.86 -15.10
CA GLY A 42 -12.37 25.17 -15.69
C GLY A 42 -13.84 25.29 -16.14
N LEU A 43 -14.35 24.27 -16.84
CA LEU A 43 -15.76 24.22 -17.24
C LEU A 43 -16.70 24.10 -16.03
N GLY A 44 -16.30 23.37 -14.99
CA GLY A 44 -17.06 23.27 -13.74
C GLY A 44 -17.16 24.62 -13.01
N VAL A 45 -16.06 25.37 -12.92
CA VAL A 45 -16.05 26.71 -12.31
C VAL A 45 -16.89 27.69 -13.14
N TRP A 46 -16.74 27.69 -14.46
CA TRP A 46 -17.54 28.54 -15.35
C TRP A 46 -19.04 28.25 -15.21
N ALA A 47 -19.44 26.98 -15.25
CA ALA A 47 -20.83 26.58 -15.08
C ALA A 47 -21.40 27.01 -13.72
N GLY A 48 -20.60 26.92 -12.65
CA GLY A 48 -20.98 27.40 -11.33
C GLY A 48 -21.19 28.92 -11.27
N ILE A 49 -20.36 29.70 -11.98
CA ILE A 49 -20.49 31.17 -12.06
C ILE A 49 -21.71 31.56 -12.90
N ALA A 50 -21.89 30.97 -14.07
CA ALA A 50 -23.05 31.23 -14.96
C ALA A 50 -24.37 30.99 -14.21
N GLN A 51 -24.44 29.88 -13.48
CA GLN A 51 -25.60 29.54 -12.68
C GLN A 51 -25.87 30.52 -11.53
N LYS A 52 -24.82 31.04 -10.88
CA LYS A 52 -24.95 32.09 -9.85
C LYS A 52 -25.46 33.41 -10.42
N ASN A 53 -25.12 33.71 -11.68
CA ASN A 53 -25.56 34.91 -12.37
C ASN A 53 -26.98 34.77 -12.98
N GLY A 54 -27.66 33.64 -12.76
CA GLY A 54 -29.01 33.38 -13.27
C GLY A 54 -29.04 32.95 -14.73
N GLU A 55 -27.90 32.60 -15.33
CA GLU A 55 -27.83 32.05 -16.69
C GLU A 55 -28.12 30.55 -16.68
N ASP A 56 -28.97 30.09 -17.60
CA ASP A 56 -29.27 28.67 -17.77
C ASP A 56 -28.06 27.96 -18.40
N VAL A 57 -27.47 27.02 -17.65
CA VAL A 57 -26.43 26.14 -18.17
C VAL A 57 -27.09 24.96 -18.92
N PRO A 58 -26.87 24.81 -20.24
CA PRO A 58 -27.45 23.70 -20.99
C PRO A 58 -27.03 22.34 -20.43
N GLN A 59 -27.97 21.39 -20.33
CA GLN A 59 -27.68 20.03 -19.83
C GLN A 59 -26.56 19.32 -20.61
N VAL A 60 -26.38 19.65 -21.90
CA VAL A 60 -25.30 19.14 -22.73
C VAL A 60 -23.91 19.45 -22.14
N ILE A 61 -23.75 20.61 -21.51
CA ILE A 61 -22.49 21.02 -20.87
C ILE A 61 -22.22 20.18 -19.62
N VAL A 62 -23.26 19.92 -18.82
CA VAL A 62 -23.16 19.08 -17.61
C VAL A 62 -22.73 17.65 -17.97
N TRP A 63 -23.35 17.05 -18.98
CA TRP A 63 -22.94 15.73 -19.49
C TRP A 63 -21.54 15.74 -20.09
N GLY A 64 -21.14 16.83 -20.75
CA GLY A 64 -19.78 17.02 -21.26
C GLY A 64 -18.72 17.02 -20.15
N ILE A 65 -18.97 17.71 -19.04
CA ILE A 65 -18.07 17.72 -17.86
C ILE A 65 -17.95 16.33 -17.25
N LEU A 66 -19.06 15.59 -17.12
CA LEU A 66 -19.05 14.23 -16.59
C LEU A 66 -18.25 13.26 -17.49
N ALA A 67 -18.39 13.38 -18.81
CA ALA A 67 -17.63 12.59 -19.77
C ALA A 67 -16.12 12.89 -19.69
N LEU A 68 -15.75 14.17 -19.56
CA LEU A 68 -14.36 14.59 -19.37
C LEU A 68 -13.76 14.05 -18.06
N PHE A 69 -14.53 14.09 -16.97
CA PHE A 69 -14.12 13.53 -15.70
C PHE A 69 -13.86 12.01 -15.81
N PHE A 70 -14.78 11.27 -16.45
CA PHE A 70 -14.60 9.84 -16.65
C PHE A 70 -13.38 9.52 -17.53
N ALA A 71 -13.16 10.30 -18.60
CA ALA A 71 -11.97 10.18 -19.44
C ALA A 71 -10.68 10.42 -18.64
N ALA A 72 -10.66 11.42 -17.74
CA ALA A 72 -9.52 11.69 -16.86
C ALA A 72 -9.27 10.51 -15.89
N VAL A 73 -10.32 9.94 -15.30
CA VAL A 73 -10.21 8.78 -14.40
C VAL A 73 -9.65 7.55 -15.14
N VAL A 74 -10.16 7.24 -16.33
CA VAL A 74 -9.64 6.13 -17.16
C VAL A 74 -8.17 6.35 -17.51
N LEU A 75 -7.80 7.57 -17.89
CA LEU A 75 -6.42 7.92 -18.22
C LEU A 75 -5.49 7.81 -17.00
N PHE A 76 -5.97 8.17 -15.80
CA PHE A 76 -5.25 7.99 -14.55
C PHE A 76 -4.92 6.51 -14.29
N PHE A 77 -5.90 5.60 -14.42
CA PHE A 77 -5.65 4.17 -14.26
C PHE A 77 -4.65 3.63 -15.31
N MET A 78 -4.71 4.12 -16.54
CA MET A 78 -3.72 3.76 -17.58
C MET A 78 -2.30 4.27 -17.27
N LEU A 79 -2.16 5.39 -16.55
CA LEU A 79 -0.87 5.92 -16.11
C LEU A 79 -0.25 5.06 -15.00
N VAL A 80 -1.04 4.62 -14.03
CA VAL A 80 -0.61 3.72 -12.96
C VAL A 80 -0.08 2.40 -13.55
N GLY A 81 -0.83 1.78 -14.46
CA GLY A 81 -0.41 0.53 -15.10
C GLY A 81 0.87 0.63 -15.93
N LYS A 82 1.26 1.84 -16.39
CA LYS A 82 2.50 2.04 -17.16
C LYS A 82 3.76 2.14 -16.31
N LYS A 83 3.67 2.71 -15.11
CA LYS A 83 4.81 2.72 -14.18
C LYS A 83 5.26 1.29 -13.86
N ASN A 84 4.29 0.41 -13.60
CA ASN A 84 4.55 -1.02 -13.36
C ASN A 84 5.19 -1.71 -14.57
N LYS A 85 4.81 -1.34 -15.80
CA LYS A 85 5.45 -1.87 -17.03
C LYS A 85 6.90 -1.42 -17.17
N ILE A 86 7.22 -0.17 -16.80
CA ILE A 86 8.61 0.32 -16.82
C ILE A 86 9.43 -0.41 -15.76
N LYS A 87 8.92 -0.55 -14.53
CA LYS A 87 9.58 -1.32 -13.46
C LYS A 87 9.84 -2.75 -13.91
N ALA A 88 8.81 -3.46 -14.38
CA ALA A 88 8.93 -4.83 -14.90
C ALA A 88 10.00 -4.94 -16.00
N PHE A 89 9.99 -4.02 -16.97
CA PHE A 89 10.98 -4.03 -18.06
C PHE A 89 12.41 -3.79 -17.56
N VAL A 90 12.62 -2.84 -16.65
CA VAL A 90 13.94 -2.58 -16.04
C VAL A 90 14.40 -3.79 -15.23
N SER A 91 13.52 -4.35 -14.42
CA SER A 91 13.77 -5.54 -13.60
C SER A 91 14.19 -6.75 -14.44
N GLU A 92 13.45 -7.06 -15.50
CA GLU A 92 13.70 -8.21 -16.37
C GLU A 92 15.00 -8.06 -17.19
N ASN A 93 15.29 -6.86 -17.69
CA ASN A 93 16.37 -6.65 -18.67
C ASN A 93 17.67 -6.10 -18.06
N ILE A 94 17.61 -5.55 -16.85
CA ILE A 94 18.76 -4.91 -16.20
C ILE A 94 18.98 -5.50 -14.81
N THR A 95 18.02 -5.34 -13.89
CA THR A 95 18.20 -5.72 -12.48
C THR A 95 18.56 -7.20 -12.34
N ARG A 96 17.84 -8.10 -13.03
CA ARG A 96 18.11 -9.54 -12.99
C ARG A 96 19.53 -9.90 -13.44
N GLY A 97 20.01 -9.22 -14.48
CA GLY A 97 21.37 -9.42 -15.00
C GLY A 97 22.42 -8.96 -13.99
N LEU A 98 22.24 -7.79 -13.39
CA LEU A 98 23.15 -7.25 -12.38
C LEU A 98 23.14 -8.08 -11.09
N LEU A 99 21.97 -8.57 -10.65
CA LEU A 99 21.87 -9.49 -9.53
C LEU A 99 22.65 -10.78 -9.81
N GLY A 100 22.59 -11.30 -11.03
CA GLY A 100 23.37 -12.47 -11.46
C GLY A 100 24.88 -12.25 -11.55
N GLU A 101 25.37 -11.01 -11.57
CA GLU A 101 26.81 -10.70 -11.48
C GLU A 101 27.36 -10.95 -10.06
N VAL A 102 26.49 -10.93 -9.04
CA VAL A 102 26.86 -10.93 -7.61
C VAL A 102 26.31 -12.14 -6.85
N PHE A 103 25.10 -12.56 -7.18
CA PHE A 103 24.39 -13.67 -6.57
C PHE A 103 24.23 -14.84 -7.54
N GLU A 104 24.26 -16.06 -7.01
CA GLU A 104 23.74 -17.23 -7.71
C GLU A 104 22.20 -17.19 -7.63
N VAL A 105 21.58 -16.37 -8.47
CA VAL A 105 20.12 -16.11 -8.44
C VAL A 105 19.35 -17.37 -8.84
N GLU A 106 18.58 -17.91 -7.89
CA GLU A 106 17.65 -19.02 -8.13
C GLU A 106 16.28 -18.47 -8.54
N GLU A 107 15.81 -17.42 -7.86
CA GLU A 107 14.54 -16.74 -8.15
C GLU A 107 14.70 -15.23 -8.05
N TYR A 108 14.10 -14.50 -9.00
CA TYR A 108 13.92 -13.06 -8.90
C TYR A 108 12.53 -12.69 -9.39
N ASN A 109 11.77 -12.01 -8.54
CA ASN A 109 10.43 -11.51 -8.84
C ASN A 109 10.27 -10.08 -8.31
N HIS A 110 10.26 -9.11 -9.23
CA HIS A 110 10.17 -7.68 -8.90
C HIS A 110 8.85 -7.28 -8.22
N GLY A 111 7.80 -8.10 -8.33
CA GLY A 111 6.47 -7.82 -7.78
C GLY A 111 6.10 -8.64 -6.54
N ALA A 112 6.92 -9.62 -6.18
CA ALA A 112 6.74 -10.42 -4.97
C ALA A 112 7.58 -9.87 -3.81
N HIS A 113 7.29 -10.37 -2.62
CA HIS A 113 8.03 -10.05 -1.41
C HIS A 113 8.03 -11.25 -0.45
N ILE A 114 8.89 -11.18 0.57
CA ILE A 114 8.98 -12.19 1.63
C ILE A 114 7.62 -12.37 2.32
N SER A 115 7.27 -13.61 2.67
CA SER A 115 5.99 -13.95 3.27
C SER A 115 5.75 -13.23 4.61
N ALA A 116 4.48 -12.92 4.86
CA ALA A 116 4.04 -12.31 6.10
C ALA A 116 4.42 -13.15 7.34
N ASP A 117 4.36 -14.47 7.21
CA ASP A 117 4.61 -15.41 8.31
C ASP A 117 6.11 -15.47 8.65
N LEU A 118 6.99 -15.48 7.67
CA LEU A 118 8.45 -15.41 7.90
C LEU A 118 8.83 -14.09 8.60
N ILE A 119 8.27 -12.96 8.16
CA ILE A 119 8.44 -11.65 8.79
C ILE A 119 7.96 -11.66 10.24
N ARG A 120 6.78 -12.25 10.52
CA ARG A 120 6.26 -12.37 11.89
C ARG A 120 7.15 -13.26 12.75
N GLY A 121 7.65 -14.37 12.21
CA GLY A 121 8.53 -15.31 12.89
C GLY A 121 9.84 -14.66 13.36
N ALA A 122 10.40 -13.74 12.57
CA ALA A 122 11.58 -12.97 12.97
C ALA A 122 11.30 -12.10 14.21
N GLY A 123 10.08 -11.58 14.36
CA GLY A 123 9.66 -10.82 15.55
C GLY A 123 10.44 -9.51 15.75
N LEU A 124 10.90 -8.88 14.67
CA LEU A 124 11.74 -7.67 14.74
C LEU A 124 10.96 -6.37 14.85
N THR A 125 9.70 -6.37 14.44
CA THR A 125 8.85 -5.17 14.43
C THR A 125 7.72 -5.26 15.46
N GLY A 126 7.06 -4.13 15.72
CA GLY A 126 5.79 -4.12 16.46
C GLY A 126 4.66 -4.79 15.67
N GLN A 127 3.45 -4.79 16.24
CA GLN A 127 2.26 -5.33 15.57
C GLN A 127 1.93 -4.57 14.28
N TRP A 128 1.47 -5.27 13.27
CA TRP A 128 1.04 -4.73 11.97
C TRP A 128 -0.06 -5.62 11.36
N ASP A 129 -0.89 -4.99 10.53
CA ASP A 129 -2.10 -5.56 9.96
C ASP A 129 -1.95 -5.88 8.46
N LYS A 130 -1.08 -5.11 7.77
CA LYS A 130 -0.85 -5.22 6.33
C LYS A 130 0.64 -5.28 6.03
N CYS A 131 1.00 -6.20 5.14
CA CYS A 131 2.32 -6.36 4.56
C CYS A 131 2.20 -6.17 3.04
N THR A 132 3.11 -5.40 2.47
CA THR A 132 3.29 -5.22 1.03
C THR A 132 4.78 -5.12 0.74
N GLY A 133 5.23 -5.35 -0.48
CA GLY A 133 6.64 -5.27 -0.81
C GLY A 133 6.93 -5.50 -2.29
N SER A 134 8.22 -5.56 -2.62
CA SER A 134 8.72 -5.83 -3.96
C SER A 134 10.12 -6.43 -3.96
N ASP A 135 10.59 -6.80 -5.15
CA ASP A 135 11.98 -7.19 -5.40
C ASP A 135 12.45 -8.40 -4.59
N LEU A 136 11.63 -9.46 -4.57
CA LEU A 136 11.99 -10.76 -4.02
C LEU A 136 13.16 -11.37 -4.81
N VAL A 137 14.25 -11.67 -4.11
CA VAL A 137 15.43 -12.38 -4.62
C VAL A 137 15.70 -13.57 -3.72
N ARG A 138 15.76 -14.78 -4.29
CA ARG A 138 16.23 -15.99 -3.64
C ARG A 138 17.45 -16.50 -4.40
N GLY A 139 18.49 -16.88 -3.70
CA GLY A 139 19.70 -17.38 -4.35
C GLY A 139 20.81 -17.64 -3.36
N LYS A 140 22.05 -17.70 -3.85
CA LYS A 140 23.22 -17.84 -2.98
C LYS A 140 24.15 -16.65 -3.09
N TYR A 141 24.74 -16.28 -1.96
CA TYR A 141 25.80 -15.30 -1.86
C TYR A 141 26.96 -15.91 -1.07
N LYS A 142 28.16 -15.96 -1.67
CA LYS A 142 29.35 -16.59 -1.07
C LYS A 142 29.08 -18.01 -0.50
N GLY A 143 28.28 -18.79 -1.23
CA GLY A 143 27.91 -20.16 -0.85
C GLY A 143 26.80 -20.29 0.20
N ARG A 144 26.19 -19.19 0.65
CA ARG A 144 25.09 -19.17 1.63
C ARG A 144 23.76 -18.84 0.96
N THR A 145 22.71 -19.59 1.30
CA THR A 145 21.35 -19.28 0.84
C THR A 145 20.92 -17.93 1.41
N ILE A 146 20.43 -17.06 0.54
CA ILE A 146 19.87 -15.76 0.91
C ILE A 146 18.46 -15.61 0.36
N LEU A 147 17.63 -14.88 1.10
CA LEU A 147 16.33 -14.40 0.67
C LEU A 147 16.23 -12.90 0.98
N PHE A 148 15.91 -12.10 -0.02
CA PHE A 148 15.86 -10.64 0.09
C PHE A 148 14.57 -10.10 -0.52
N SER A 149 13.97 -9.08 0.08
CA SER A 149 12.95 -8.24 -0.57
C SER A 149 12.80 -6.90 0.15
N ASP A 150 12.29 -5.89 -0.54
CA ASP A 150 11.78 -4.69 0.11
C ASP A 150 10.40 -4.95 0.73
N VAL A 151 10.22 -4.50 1.97
CA VAL A 151 9.01 -4.74 2.75
C VAL A 151 8.51 -3.44 3.34
N LYS A 152 7.19 -3.26 3.29
CA LYS A 152 6.44 -2.22 3.97
C LYS A 152 5.37 -2.84 4.86
N LEU A 153 5.42 -2.51 6.15
CA LEU A 153 4.47 -2.96 7.16
C LEU A 153 3.64 -1.79 7.66
N GLU A 154 2.32 -1.95 7.66
CA GLU A 154 1.37 -0.91 8.05
C GLU A 154 0.43 -1.43 9.15
N ARG A 155 0.15 -0.58 10.14
CA ARG A 155 -0.82 -0.81 11.22
C ARG A 155 -2.05 0.05 11.00
N ALA A 156 -3.22 -0.54 11.21
CA ALA A 156 -4.49 0.16 11.21
C ALA A 156 -4.70 0.86 12.56
N GLU A 157 -4.75 2.19 12.55
CA GLU A 157 -5.14 3.00 13.69
C GLU A 157 -6.59 3.43 13.54
N ARG A 158 -7.44 3.02 14.49
CA ARG A 158 -8.86 3.37 14.48
C ARG A 158 -9.10 4.59 15.34
N ARG A 159 -9.53 5.69 14.73
CA ARG A 159 -9.97 6.89 15.45
C ARG A 159 -11.47 7.03 15.37
N LYS A 160 -12.11 7.33 16.50
CA LYS A 160 -13.49 7.76 16.50
C LYS A 160 -13.53 9.26 16.27
N ASN A 161 -14.24 9.70 15.24
CA ASN A 161 -14.48 11.12 15.02
C ASN A 161 -15.52 11.65 16.02
N SER A 162 -15.67 12.98 16.08
CA SER A 162 -16.67 13.68 16.90
C SER A 162 -18.10 13.21 16.64
N ASP A 163 -18.35 12.68 15.44
CA ASP A 163 -19.65 12.20 15.00
C ASP A 163 -19.88 10.73 15.37
N GLY A 164 -18.93 10.04 16.02
CA GLY A 164 -19.04 8.65 16.48
C GLY A 164 -18.74 7.58 15.43
N ASP A 165 -18.33 7.95 14.23
CA ASP A 165 -17.86 7.05 13.19
C ASP A 165 -16.38 6.70 13.40
N THR A 166 -16.00 5.48 13.01
CA THR A 166 -14.64 4.98 13.15
C THR A 166 -13.89 5.11 11.82
N GLU A 167 -12.92 6.02 11.77
CA GLU A 167 -11.97 6.16 10.67
C GLU A 167 -10.77 5.25 10.91
N THR A 168 -10.24 4.64 9.86
CA THR A 168 -9.05 3.77 9.93
C THR A 168 -7.93 4.41 9.13
N ASP A 169 -6.91 4.86 9.84
CA ASP A 169 -5.67 5.38 9.28
C ASP A 169 -4.63 4.27 9.20
N TRP A 170 -3.78 4.30 8.17
CA TRP A 170 -2.68 3.36 8.03
C TRP A 170 -1.37 4.05 8.41
N VAL A 171 -0.75 3.58 9.49
CA VAL A 171 0.53 4.09 9.97
C VAL A 171 1.63 3.11 9.57
N THR A 172 2.68 3.62 8.94
CA THR A 172 3.84 2.79 8.56
C THR A 172 4.63 2.43 9.81
N VAL A 173 4.73 1.12 10.07
CA VAL A 173 5.51 0.56 11.18
C VAL A 173 6.95 0.32 10.75
N PHE A 174 7.15 -0.13 9.51
CA PHE A 174 8.44 -0.44 8.94
C PHE A 174 8.40 -0.22 7.43
N GLN A 175 9.50 0.28 6.86
CA GLN A 175 9.73 0.31 5.42
C GLN A 175 11.24 0.21 5.15
N GLY A 176 11.61 -0.73 4.29
CA GLY A 176 12.99 -0.95 3.85
C GLY A 176 13.29 -2.42 3.53
N PRO A 177 14.57 -2.77 3.34
CA PRO A 177 14.97 -4.11 2.97
C PRO A 177 14.92 -5.10 4.14
N TRP A 178 14.50 -6.33 3.82
CA TRP A 178 14.64 -7.52 4.66
C TRP A 178 15.58 -8.51 3.97
N ILE A 179 16.54 -9.04 4.72
CA ILE A 179 17.49 -10.04 4.25
C ILE A 179 17.48 -11.22 5.24
N PHE A 180 17.24 -12.42 4.74
CA PHE A 180 17.43 -13.67 5.46
C PHE A 180 18.64 -14.39 4.90
N VAL A 181 19.46 -14.94 5.78
CA VAL A 181 20.66 -15.68 5.45
C VAL A 181 20.66 -16.98 6.24
N GLU A 182 20.86 -18.09 5.55
CA GLU A 182 21.11 -19.37 6.20
C GLU A 182 22.56 -19.49 6.64
N HIS A 183 22.78 -20.06 7.82
CA HIS A 183 24.10 -20.37 8.33
C HIS A 183 24.17 -21.82 8.84
N ASP A 184 25.39 -22.36 8.90
CA ASP A 184 25.62 -23.81 9.06
C ASP A 184 25.43 -24.31 10.50
N ARG A 185 25.23 -23.40 11.46
CA ARG A 185 25.14 -23.71 12.89
C ARG A 185 23.72 -23.51 13.39
N ARG A 186 23.07 -24.53 13.95
CA ARG A 186 21.76 -24.32 14.57
C ARG A 186 21.90 -23.72 15.97
N LEU A 187 21.38 -22.52 16.17
CA LEU A 187 21.30 -21.85 17.47
C LEU A 187 20.14 -22.42 18.28
N ALA A 188 20.41 -22.73 19.56
CA ALA A 188 19.42 -23.27 20.48
C ALA A 188 18.46 -22.19 21.03
N ALA A 189 18.82 -20.92 20.88
CA ALA A 189 18.06 -19.78 21.39
C ALA A 189 17.71 -18.82 20.27
N THR A 190 16.64 -18.06 20.49
CA THR A 190 16.34 -16.89 19.67
C THR A 190 16.99 -15.66 20.32
N LEU A 191 17.78 -14.93 19.55
CA LEU A 191 18.34 -13.64 19.92
C LEU A 191 17.81 -12.58 18.94
N ARG A 192 17.30 -11.47 19.46
CA ARG A 192 16.86 -10.33 18.66
C ARG A 192 17.57 -9.08 19.13
N LEU A 193 18.12 -8.35 18.17
CA LEU A 193 18.72 -7.05 18.35
C LEU A 193 17.83 -6.02 17.67
N ARG A 194 17.45 -4.97 18.40
CA ARG A 194 16.72 -3.85 17.83
C ARG A 194 17.49 -2.57 18.09
N GLU A 195 17.88 -1.86 17.04
CA GLU A 195 18.53 -0.57 17.24
C GLU A 195 17.56 0.39 17.92
N LYS A 196 18.06 1.08 18.95
CA LYS A 196 17.30 2.02 19.76
C LYS A 196 17.27 3.38 19.03
N PRO A 197 16.10 3.86 18.60
CA PRO A 197 16.02 5.17 17.96
C PRO A 197 16.35 6.27 18.98
N PRO A 198 17.14 7.29 18.63
CA PRO A 198 17.70 8.26 19.58
C PRO A 198 16.68 8.91 20.53
N LEU A 199 15.45 9.19 20.06
CA LEU A 199 14.39 9.82 20.86
C LEU A 199 13.62 8.86 21.78
N PHE A 200 13.72 7.54 21.58
CA PHE A 200 12.92 6.56 22.33
C PHE A 200 13.76 5.45 22.99
N SER A 201 15.09 5.56 22.97
CA SER A 201 16.01 4.56 23.56
C SER A 201 15.69 4.22 25.02
N ALA A 202 15.32 5.22 25.82
CA ALA A 202 15.00 5.04 27.25
C ALA A 202 13.75 4.18 27.52
N LYS A 203 12.88 3.98 26.52
CA LYS A 203 11.67 3.15 26.66
C LYS A 203 11.91 1.69 26.28
N MET A 204 13.10 1.34 25.80
CA MET A 204 13.43 0.00 25.31
C MET A 204 14.31 -0.72 26.34
N THR A 205 13.69 -1.63 27.10
CA THR A 205 14.36 -2.48 28.09
C THR A 205 14.90 -3.74 27.43
N SER A 206 16.17 -4.05 27.67
CA SER A 206 16.78 -5.31 27.23
C SER A 206 16.49 -6.43 28.24
N ASP A 207 16.48 -7.68 27.77
CA ASP A 207 16.43 -8.86 28.65
C ASP A 207 17.76 -9.09 29.36
N ILE A 208 18.86 -8.71 28.69
CA ILE A 208 20.24 -8.80 29.20
C ILE A 208 21.06 -7.56 28.83
N GLU A 209 22.17 -7.36 29.54
CA GLU A 209 23.18 -6.36 29.23
C GLU A 209 24.55 -7.03 29.07
N THR A 210 25.33 -6.56 28.10
CA THR A 210 26.72 -7.00 27.90
C THR A 210 27.69 -6.11 28.66
N GLU A 211 28.96 -6.50 28.74
CA GLU A 211 30.01 -5.62 29.30
C GLU A 211 30.29 -4.40 28.40
N ASN A 212 29.83 -4.41 27.15
CA ASN A 212 30.00 -3.32 26.21
C ASN A 212 28.85 -2.29 26.35
N ALA A 213 29.08 -1.26 27.18
CA ALA A 213 28.12 -0.18 27.41
C ALA A 213 27.73 0.58 26.11
N ALA A 214 28.67 0.72 25.16
CA ALA A 214 28.37 1.36 23.88
C ALA A 214 27.39 0.52 23.06
N PHE A 215 27.54 -0.80 23.05
CA PHE A 215 26.60 -1.71 22.39
C PHE A 215 25.22 -1.70 23.06
N ASN A 216 25.17 -1.79 24.40
CA ASN A 216 23.91 -1.76 25.15
C ASN A 216 23.12 -0.44 24.98
N SER A 217 23.82 0.68 24.77
CA SER A 217 23.17 1.96 24.52
C SER A 217 22.57 2.06 23.11
N ARG A 218 23.18 1.39 22.13
CA ARG A 218 22.74 1.36 20.72
C ARG A 218 21.66 0.32 20.44
N PHE A 219 21.76 -0.88 21.04
CA PHE A 219 20.84 -1.98 20.76
C PHE A 219 20.03 -2.39 22.00
N GLN A 220 18.76 -2.71 21.79
CA GLN A 220 17.95 -3.52 22.70
C GLN A 220 18.24 -4.98 22.41
N ILE A 221 18.57 -5.75 23.45
CA ILE A 221 18.92 -7.16 23.36
C ILE A 221 17.78 -7.97 23.96
N LEU A 222 17.11 -8.77 23.14
CA LEU A 222 16.01 -9.64 23.55
C LEU A 222 16.38 -11.09 23.30
N THR A 223 16.19 -11.97 24.26
CA THR A 223 16.59 -13.36 24.12
C THR A 223 15.73 -14.33 24.91
N SER A 224 15.60 -15.56 24.39
CA SER A 224 15.00 -16.67 25.13
C SER A 224 15.97 -17.32 26.12
N ASP A 225 17.29 -17.19 25.91
CA ASP A 225 18.33 -17.77 26.76
C ASP A 225 19.59 -16.89 26.77
N TRP A 226 19.94 -16.40 27.94
CA TRP A 226 21.05 -15.46 28.13
C TRP A 226 22.41 -16.11 27.87
N HIS A 227 22.60 -17.40 28.21
CA HIS A 227 23.87 -18.08 27.99
C HIS A 227 24.19 -18.17 26.49
N THR A 228 23.24 -18.62 25.68
CA THR A 228 23.40 -18.69 24.23
C THR A 228 23.57 -17.30 23.60
N ALA A 229 22.91 -16.27 24.15
CA ALA A 229 23.08 -14.90 23.68
C ALA A 229 24.53 -14.41 23.82
N PHE A 230 25.22 -14.71 24.92
CA PHE A 230 26.65 -14.36 25.09
C PHE A 230 27.60 -15.16 24.21
N LEU A 231 27.23 -16.39 23.83
CA LEU A 231 28.00 -17.17 22.85
C LEU A 231 27.92 -16.54 21.44
N ILE A 232 26.79 -15.91 21.11
CA ILE A 232 26.63 -15.20 19.83
C ILE A 232 27.28 -13.83 19.91
N LEU A 233 26.97 -13.05 20.95
CA LEU A 233 27.45 -11.69 21.18
C LEU A 233 28.88 -11.65 21.73
N THR A 234 29.80 -12.32 21.04
CA THR A 234 31.23 -12.16 21.31
C THR A 234 31.64 -10.70 21.06
N PRO A 235 32.68 -10.18 21.74
CA PRO A 235 33.15 -8.80 21.52
C PRO A 235 33.38 -8.46 20.05
N HIS A 236 34.02 -9.35 19.30
CA HIS A 236 34.25 -9.16 17.86
C HIS A 236 32.96 -9.15 17.04
N PHE A 237 31.99 -10.00 17.37
CA PHE A 237 30.74 -9.99 16.60
C PHE A 237 29.90 -8.74 16.87
N MET A 238 29.91 -8.22 18.10
CA MET A 238 29.29 -6.94 18.41
C MET A 238 29.89 -5.79 17.60
N GLU A 239 31.21 -5.80 17.35
CA GLU A 239 31.88 -4.83 16.47
C GLU A 239 31.41 -4.97 15.02
N PHE A 240 31.30 -6.21 14.50
CA PHE A 240 30.79 -6.45 13.14
C PHE A 240 29.34 -6.00 12.99
N ILE A 241 28.48 -6.27 13.99
CA ILE A 241 27.09 -5.78 14.01
C ILE A 241 27.05 -4.25 14.00
N ALA A 242 27.83 -3.59 14.86
CA ALA A 242 27.85 -2.13 14.95
C ALA A 242 28.38 -1.46 13.67
N SER A 243 29.32 -2.13 13.00
CA SER A 243 29.92 -1.72 11.72
C SER A 243 28.94 -1.92 10.56
N ALA A 244 28.21 -3.04 10.52
CA ALA A 244 27.15 -3.30 9.54
C ALA A 244 26.03 -2.27 9.67
N ASP A 245 25.60 -1.97 10.90
CA ASP A 245 24.59 -0.95 11.17
C ASP A 245 25.03 0.46 10.72
N ALA A 246 26.30 0.82 10.94
CA ALA A 246 26.83 2.09 10.45
C ALA A 246 26.78 2.22 8.92
N ARG A 247 26.91 1.11 8.18
CA ARG A 247 26.77 1.09 6.71
C ARG A 247 25.32 1.06 6.24
N ALA A 248 24.42 0.49 7.04
CA ALA A 248 23.01 0.32 6.69
C ALA A 248 22.27 1.66 6.52
N GLY A 249 22.68 2.72 7.23
CA GLY A 249 22.13 4.08 7.02
C GLY A 249 20.63 4.20 7.35
N GLY A 250 20.15 3.39 8.30
CA GLY A 250 18.78 3.32 8.81
C GLY A 250 18.75 2.48 10.09
N LEU A 251 17.57 2.27 10.71
CA LEU A 251 17.52 1.49 11.95
C LEU A 251 17.70 0.00 11.66
N THR A 252 18.78 -0.61 12.13
CA THR A 252 19.04 -2.04 11.88
C THR A 252 18.49 -2.92 12.99
N ASN A 253 17.63 -3.86 12.62
CA ASN A 253 17.12 -4.90 13.50
C ASN A 253 17.59 -6.26 13.00
N MET A 254 18.01 -7.14 13.91
CA MET A 254 18.54 -8.47 13.57
C MET A 254 17.90 -9.56 14.43
N CYS A 255 17.58 -10.70 13.83
CA CYS A 255 17.13 -11.90 14.53
C CYS A 255 18.05 -13.06 14.20
N PHE A 256 18.49 -13.77 15.23
CA PHE A 256 19.25 -15.01 15.13
C PHE A 256 18.34 -16.10 15.69
N ASN A 257 17.86 -17.01 14.84
CA ASN A 257 16.91 -18.04 15.24
C ASN A 257 17.15 -19.34 14.48
N GLY A 258 17.54 -20.39 15.19
CA GLY A 258 17.88 -21.66 14.56
C GLY A 258 19.06 -21.49 13.61
N ASN A 259 18.87 -21.76 12.33
CA ASN A 259 19.86 -21.63 11.25
C ASN A 259 19.65 -20.37 10.41
N LEU A 260 18.77 -19.45 10.83
CA LEU A 260 18.44 -18.23 10.08
C LEU A 260 18.90 -16.98 10.82
N ILE A 261 19.53 -16.10 10.04
CA ILE A 261 19.82 -14.73 10.42
C ILE A 261 18.93 -13.83 9.57
N CYS A 262 18.07 -13.06 10.22
CA CYS A 262 17.24 -12.04 9.58
C CYS A 262 17.81 -10.66 9.90
N ILE A 263 17.93 -9.80 8.89
CA ILE A 263 18.36 -8.42 8.98
C ILE A 263 17.25 -7.57 8.36
N ALA A 264 16.72 -6.61 9.13
CA ALA A 264 15.70 -5.68 8.68
C ALA A 264 16.21 -4.26 8.89
N VAL A 265 16.46 -3.54 7.79
CA VAL A 265 16.97 -2.16 7.84
C VAL A 265 15.82 -1.20 7.57
N GLN A 266 15.44 -0.41 8.57
CA GLN A 266 14.40 0.61 8.42
C GLN A 266 15.03 1.91 7.90
N ASN A 267 15.17 2.01 6.59
CA ASN A 267 15.70 3.20 5.90
C ASN A 267 14.60 4.02 5.18
N ASN A 268 13.36 3.54 5.18
CA ASN A 268 12.20 4.13 4.48
C ASN A 268 12.43 4.34 2.97
N ARG A 269 13.20 3.45 2.35
CA ARG A 269 13.45 3.44 0.90
C ARG A 269 12.86 2.19 0.26
N ASP A 270 12.75 2.25 -1.06
CA ASP A 270 12.35 1.15 -1.94
C ASP A 270 13.52 0.95 -2.91
N SER A 271 14.04 -0.26 -2.99
CA SER A 271 15.24 -0.59 -3.76
C SER A 271 14.86 -0.80 -5.23
N PHE A 272 15.84 -0.66 -6.10
CA PHE A 272 15.76 -0.88 -7.54
C PHE A 272 14.74 0.00 -8.28
N GLU A 273 14.37 1.14 -7.68
CA GLU A 273 13.44 2.10 -8.27
C GLU A 273 14.13 3.00 -9.30
N ALA A 274 13.59 2.99 -10.53
CA ALA A 274 14.10 3.80 -11.62
C ALA A 274 13.39 5.17 -11.69
N SER A 275 14.08 6.21 -11.27
CA SER A 275 13.66 7.60 -11.44
C SER A 275 13.65 8.04 -12.91
N GLY A 276 12.84 9.06 -13.21
CA GLY A 276 12.72 9.60 -14.57
C GLY A 276 14.01 10.20 -15.17
N LYS A 277 15.05 10.45 -14.34
CA LYS A 277 16.38 10.87 -14.79
C LYS A 277 17.22 9.66 -15.21
N GLN A 278 17.26 8.60 -14.40
CA GLN A 278 17.98 7.36 -14.69
C GLN A 278 17.46 6.69 -15.96
N LEU A 279 16.14 6.72 -16.20
CA LEU A 279 15.53 6.16 -17.42
C LEU A 279 15.98 6.84 -18.73
N LYS A 280 16.72 7.95 -18.69
CA LYS A 280 17.29 8.60 -19.89
C LYS A 280 18.62 7.99 -20.32
N ASP A 281 19.37 7.43 -19.37
CA ASP A 281 20.72 6.95 -19.54
C ASP A 281 20.86 5.59 -18.87
N ILE A 282 20.95 4.55 -19.69
CA ILE A 282 21.05 3.17 -19.23
C ILE A 282 22.29 2.93 -18.37
N ASN A 283 23.38 3.65 -18.60
CA ASN A 283 24.61 3.50 -17.84
C ASN A 283 24.45 4.07 -16.43
N LEU A 284 23.77 5.21 -16.29
CA LEU A 284 23.42 5.76 -14.98
C LEU A 284 22.46 4.81 -14.24
N LEU A 285 21.46 4.26 -14.93
CA LEU A 285 20.53 3.31 -14.32
C LEU A 285 21.27 2.05 -13.79
N ARG A 286 22.18 1.48 -14.60
CA ARG A 286 23.00 0.34 -14.16
C ARG A 286 23.94 0.67 -13.02
N ALA A 287 24.59 1.82 -13.08
CA ALA A 287 25.47 2.27 -12.00
C ALA A 287 24.68 2.40 -10.68
N ASP A 288 23.46 2.91 -10.74
CA ASP A 288 22.62 3.11 -9.56
C ASP A 288 22.12 1.78 -8.98
N GLN A 289 21.66 0.86 -9.83
CA GLN A 289 21.28 -0.48 -9.38
C GLN A 289 22.48 -1.26 -8.82
N ARG A 290 23.67 -1.14 -9.42
CA ARG A 290 24.89 -1.73 -8.85
C ARG A 290 25.21 -1.17 -7.48
N ARG A 291 25.06 0.15 -7.28
CA ARG A 291 25.27 0.77 -5.96
C ARG A 291 24.31 0.22 -4.91
N GLU A 292 23.06 -0.05 -5.27
CA GLU A 292 22.10 -0.66 -4.36
C GLU A 292 22.42 -2.13 -4.05
N ILE A 293 22.87 -2.91 -5.05
CA ILE A 293 23.37 -4.27 -4.81
C ILE A 293 24.59 -4.24 -3.88
N THR A 294 25.55 -3.35 -4.14
CA THR A 294 26.75 -3.17 -3.29
C THR A 294 26.37 -2.81 -1.86
N TYR A 295 25.41 -1.90 -1.68
CA TYR A 295 24.90 -1.55 -0.36
C TYR A 295 24.37 -2.77 0.41
N LEU A 296 23.60 -3.65 -0.24
CA LEU A 296 23.10 -4.87 0.40
C LEU A 296 24.23 -5.84 0.73
N THR A 297 25.18 -6.04 -0.21
CA THR A 297 26.30 -6.95 0.02
C THR A 297 27.28 -6.44 1.06
N ASP A 298 27.47 -5.13 1.22
CA ASP A 298 28.37 -4.55 2.23
C ASP A 298 27.88 -4.79 3.67
N ILE A 299 26.56 -4.86 3.86
CA ILE A 299 25.94 -5.23 5.14
C ILE A 299 26.17 -6.72 5.41
N LEU A 300 25.91 -7.56 4.39
CA LEU A 300 26.11 -9.01 4.48
C LEU A 300 27.57 -9.36 4.73
N ASP A 301 28.48 -8.76 3.98
CA ASP A 301 29.91 -9.02 4.04
C ASP A 301 30.46 -8.78 5.42
N GLU A 302 30.03 -7.73 6.11
CA GLU A 302 30.49 -7.47 7.47
C GLU A 302 29.99 -8.52 8.46
N LEU A 303 28.72 -8.88 8.40
CA LEU A 303 28.15 -9.88 9.30
C LEU A 303 28.78 -11.25 9.06
N MET A 304 29.04 -11.57 7.78
CA MET A 304 29.70 -12.81 7.36
C MET A 304 31.17 -12.93 7.75
N ARG A 305 31.79 -11.88 8.31
CA ARG A 305 33.15 -11.95 8.90
C ARG A 305 33.21 -12.81 10.15
N ASN A 306 32.07 -13.16 10.75
CA ASN A 306 32.02 -14.06 11.88
C ASN A 306 32.17 -15.53 11.43
N ASP A 307 33.40 -16.04 11.46
CA ASP A 307 33.69 -17.42 11.10
C ASP A 307 33.06 -18.47 12.04
N ASP A 308 32.71 -18.11 13.28
CA ASP A 308 32.04 -19.05 14.20
C ASP A 308 30.58 -19.34 13.79
N LEU A 309 29.94 -18.37 13.14
CA LEU A 309 28.59 -18.51 12.59
C LEU A 309 28.62 -18.95 11.11
N PHE A 310 29.60 -18.47 10.34
CA PHE A 310 29.62 -18.60 8.88
C PHE A 310 30.79 -19.43 8.32
N GLY A 311 31.77 -19.85 9.12
CA GLY A 311 33.02 -20.50 8.68
C GLY A 311 33.09 -22.02 8.88
N GLY A 312 32.18 -22.62 9.65
CA GLY A 312 32.21 -24.05 9.95
C GLY A 312 31.44 -24.92 8.94
N LYS A 313 32.11 -25.89 8.30
CA LYS A 313 31.39 -27.03 7.71
C LYS A 313 30.73 -27.83 8.83
N ASN A 314 29.42 -28.06 8.73
CA ASN A 314 28.67 -28.91 9.65
C ASN A 314 29.35 -30.29 9.75
N PRO A 315 29.91 -30.71 10.91
CA PRO A 315 30.61 -31.99 11.04
C PRO A 315 29.65 -33.18 11.02
N ASP A 316 28.36 -32.95 11.28
CA ASP A 316 27.32 -33.96 11.24
C ASP A 316 26.41 -33.68 10.03
N GLY A 317 26.44 -34.56 9.04
CA GLY A 317 25.55 -34.56 7.88
C GLY A 317 24.09 -34.88 8.23
N ASP A 318 23.56 -34.28 9.29
CA ASP A 318 22.17 -34.42 9.69
C ASP A 318 21.28 -33.54 8.81
N VAL A 319 20.71 -34.18 7.79
CA VAL A 319 19.60 -33.66 6.98
C VAL A 319 18.33 -33.73 7.83
N SER A 320 18.14 -32.79 8.74
CA SER A 320 16.95 -32.74 9.59
C SER A 320 16.36 -31.32 9.73
N ARG A 321 15.36 -31.07 8.87
CA ARG A 321 14.35 -29.98 8.85
C ARG A 321 14.66 -28.75 9.72
N GLY A 322 15.37 -27.79 9.13
CA GLY A 322 15.42 -26.39 9.56
C GLY A 322 14.23 -25.59 9.01
N PHE A 323 14.11 -24.31 9.42
CA PHE A 323 13.13 -23.39 8.86
C PHE A 323 13.48 -23.19 7.37
N ASP A 324 12.61 -23.68 6.48
CA ASP A 324 12.97 -23.91 5.08
C ASP A 324 12.63 -22.66 4.24
N ILE A 325 13.65 -22.00 3.68
CA ILE A 325 13.46 -20.94 2.67
C ILE A 325 12.79 -21.54 1.40
N GLN A 326 12.70 -22.87 1.26
CA GLN A 326 12.08 -23.53 0.11
C GLN A 326 10.55 -23.30 -0.01
N ASP A 327 9.82 -23.06 1.09
CA ASP A 327 8.35 -22.95 1.05
C ASP A 327 7.82 -21.51 0.81
N ASP A 328 8.67 -20.48 0.84
CA ASP A 328 8.23 -19.08 0.73
C ASP A 328 7.98 -18.60 -0.72
N ALA A 329 8.49 -19.33 -1.72
CA ALA A 329 8.32 -18.97 -3.14
C ALA A 329 6.86 -19.12 -3.62
N GLU A 330 6.10 -20.07 -3.05
CA GLU A 330 4.69 -20.30 -3.43
C GLU A 330 3.69 -19.52 -2.57
N ALA A 331 4.07 -19.06 -1.37
CA ALA A 331 3.15 -18.43 -0.42
C ALA A 331 2.75 -16.99 -0.79
N SER A 332 3.62 -16.21 -1.44
CA SER A 332 3.37 -14.78 -1.71
C SER A 332 2.30 -14.52 -2.79
N VAL A 333 2.22 -15.38 -3.81
CA VAL A 333 1.17 -15.30 -4.85
C VAL A 333 -0.17 -15.78 -4.29
N THR A 334 -0.14 -16.73 -3.35
CA THR A 334 -1.34 -17.27 -2.73
C THR A 334 -1.87 -16.44 -1.57
N ASP A 335 -1.10 -15.63 -0.85
CA ASP A 335 -1.65 -14.89 0.29
C ASP A 335 -2.60 -13.75 -0.15
N ASP A 336 -2.28 -13.05 -1.24
CA ASP A 336 -3.20 -12.05 -1.82
C ASP A 336 -4.41 -12.69 -2.49
N ALA A 337 -4.27 -13.90 -3.06
CA ALA A 337 -5.33 -14.63 -3.76
C ALA A 337 -6.21 -15.50 -2.84
N ALA A 338 -5.64 -16.19 -1.86
CA ALA A 338 -6.30 -17.04 -0.87
C ALA A 338 -7.02 -16.21 0.20
N ARG A 339 -6.48 -15.03 0.57
CA ARG A 339 -7.22 -14.06 1.39
C ARG A 339 -8.31 -13.31 0.62
N ALA A 340 -8.24 -13.31 -0.71
CA ALA A 340 -9.38 -12.93 -1.56
C ALA A 340 -10.44 -14.04 -1.68
N GLY A 341 -10.10 -15.31 -1.40
CA GLY A 341 -10.97 -16.49 -1.53
C GLY A 341 -11.59 -17.05 -0.25
N GLN A 342 -10.98 -16.87 0.94
CA GLN A 342 -11.56 -17.35 2.20
C GLN A 342 -12.55 -16.32 2.80
N LYS A 343 -13.85 -16.66 2.77
CA LYS A 343 -14.86 -16.00 3.62
C LYS A 343 -14.55 -16.31 5.09
N PRO A 344 -14.26 -15.32 5.95
CA PRO A 344 -14.12 -15.57 7.37
C PRO A 344 -15.48 -15.96 7.95
N ALA A 345 -15.50 -17.09 8.66
CA ALA A 345 -16.66 -17.56 9.40
C ALA A 345 -17.03 -16.56 10.50
N GLY A 346 -18.29 -16.11 10.47
CA GLY A 346 -19.05 -15.65 11.63
C GLY A 346 -18.44 -14.55 12.51
N ARG A 347 -18.29 -13.31 12.02
CA ARG A 347 -18.32 -12.12 12.89
C ARG A 347 -18.95 -10.93 12.17
N LYS A 348 -19.97 -10.33 12.79
CA LYS A 348 -20.77 -9.21 12.25
C LYS A 348 -19.84 -8.08 11.79
N LYS A 349 -19.77 -7.89 10.46
CA LYS A 349 -18.99 -6.85 9.79
C LYS A 349 -19.72 -5.50 9.90
N THR A 350 -19.32 -4.68 10.85
CA THR A 350 -19.46 -3.22 10.78
C THR A 350 -18.05 -2.66 10.75
N GLY A 351 -17.53 -2.46 9.55
CA GLY A 351 -16.18 -1.98 9.30
C GLY A 351 -16.04 -1.75 7.81
N ILE A 352 -16.18 -0.48 7.42
CA ILE A 352 -16.06 0.02 6.07
C ILE A 352 -14.59 -0.14 5.66
N LEU A 353 -14.27 -1.30 5.08
CA LEU A 353 -13.06 -1.43 4.28
C LEU A 353 -13.34 -0.65 2.99
N ARG A 354 -12.86 0.59 2.90
CA ARG A 354 -12.57 1.21 1.61
C ARG A 354 -11.45 0.38 0.96
N ARG A 355 -11.79 -0.79 0.39
CA ARG A 355 -11.38 -1.01 -0.99
C ARG A 355 -11.89 0.23 -1.70
N PHE A 356 -11.00 0.96 -2.39
CA PHE A 356 -11.45 1.91 -3.39
C PHE A 356 -12.35 1.13 -4.34
N ASN A 357 -13.66 1.19 -4.07
CA ASN A 357 -14.66 0.48 -4.82
C ASN A 357 -14.95 1.45 -5.97
N PRO A 358 -14.45 1.21 -7.18
CA PRO A 358 -14.70 2.12 -8.29
C PRO A 358 -16.21 2.30 -8.47
N ILE A 359 -16.99 1.26 -8.16
CA ILE A 359 -18.45 1.29 -8.15
C ILE A 359 -18.98 2.26 -7.08
N GLY A 360 -18.39 2.29 -5.88
CA GLY A 360 -18.80 3.21 -4.81
C GLY A 360 -18.52 4.69 -5.13
N LEU A 361 -17.42 4.98 -5.82
CA LEU A 361 -17.06 6.34 -6.28
C LEU A 361 -17.91 6.76 -7.47
N ILE A 362 -18.20 5.83 -8.39
CA ILE A 362 -19.13 6.03 -9.50
C ILE A 362 -20.55 6.28 -8.95
N LEU A 363 -21.01 5.51 -7.97
CA LEU A 363 -22.31 5.72 -7.33
C LEU A 363 -22.38 7.04 -6.54
N LEU A 364 -21.30 7.42 -5.84
CA LEU A 364 -21.22 8.72 -5.16
C LEU A 364 -21.24 9.88 -6.17
N ALA A 365 -20.54 9.74 -7.30
CA ALA A 365 -20.55 10.72 -8.38
C ALA A 365 -21.93 10.81 -9.06
N ILE A 366 -22.59 9.67 -9.34
CA ILE A 366 -23.96 9.62 -9.88
C ILE A 366 -24.94 10.29 -8.90
N TYR A 367 -24.80 10.04 -7.60
CA TYR A 367 -25.63 10.66 -6.57
C TYR A 367 -25.37 12.16 -6.42
N ALA A 368 -24.10 12.60 -6.44
CA ALA A 368 -23.76 14.02 -6.41
C ALA A 368 -24.33 14.76 -7.62
N VAL A 369 -24.28 14.13 -8.80
CA VAL A 369 -24.91 14.65 -10.04
C VAL A 369 -26.42 14.68 -9.93
N SER A 370 -27.06 13.66 -9.34
CA SER A 370 -28.52 13.62 -9.13
C SER A 370 -29.00 14.65 -8.10
N ALA A 371 -28.27 14.82 -6.99
CA ALA A 371 -28.59 15.79 -5.94
C ALA A 371 -28.43 17.22 -6.46
N LEU A 372 -27.37 17.46 -7.23
CA LEU A 372 -27.15 18.73 -7.92
C LEU A 372 -28.26 18.97 -8.95
N TYR A 373 -28.66 17.97 -9.74
CA TYR A 373 -29.77 18.08 -10.69
C TYR A 373 -31.10 18.44 -10.01
N THR A 374 -31.43 17.85 -8.86
CA THR A 374 -32.65 18.20 -8.11
C THR A 374 -32.60 19.57 -7.46
N LEU A 375 -31.43 20.02 -7.01
CA LEU A 375 -31.25 21.38 -6.48
C LEU A 375 -31.40 22.44 -7.58
N ILE A 376 -30.95 22.10 -8.79
CA ILE A 376 -30.98 22.96 -9.97
C ILE A 376 -32.38 23.04 -10.60
N ARG A 377 -33.23 22.03 -10.43
CA ARG A 377 -34.59 21.96 -11.02
C ARG A 377 -35.71 22.45 -10.10
N LEU A 378 -35.39 23.20 -9.04
CA LEU A 378 -36.40 23.86 -8.22
C LEU A 378 -37.18 24.86 -9.08
N PRO A 379 -38.53 24.80 -9.13
CA PRO A 379 -39.31 25.74 -9.91
C PRO A 379 -39.14 27.18 -9.39
N TYR A 380 -39.10 28.16 -10.30
CA TYR A 380 -38.81 29.60 -10.12
C TYR A 380 -39.77 30.40 -9.19
N GLY A 381 -40.45 29.74 -8.24
CA GLY A 381 -41.39 30.37 -7.31
C GLY A 381 -41.06 30.23 -5.82
N ILE A 382 -39.97 29.54 -5.45
CA ILE A 382 -39.61 29.34 -4.04
C ILE A 382 -38.56 30.37 -3.63
N ILE A 383 -39.01 31.45 -2.99
CA ILE A 383 -38.14 32.40 -2.30
C ILE A 383 -37.71 31.72 -0.99
N LEU A 384 -36.42 31.43 -0.83
CA LEU A 384 -35.81 31.14 0.46
C LEU A 384 -35.81 32.45 1.27
N SER A 385 -36.96 32.77 1.88
CA SER A 385 -37.06 33.87 2.83
C SER A 385 -36.22 33.51 4.06
N THR A 386 -35.27 34.37 4.41
CA THR A 386 -34.49 34.28 5.65
C THR A 386 -35.29 34.72 6.88
N ASP A 387 -36.52 35.21 6.71
CA ASP A 387 -37.41 35.61 7.80
C ASP A 387 -38.29 34.44 8.23
N ILE A 388 -37.75 33.61 9.12
CA ILE A 388 -38.42 32.42 9.71
C ILE A 388 -39.54 32.82 10.72
N PHE A 389 -39.82 34.12 10.92
CA PHE A 389 -40.72 34.62 11.97
C PHE A 389 -41.89 35.52 11.49
N SER A 390 -42.32 35.44 10.23
CA SER A 390 -43.56 36.11 9.80
C SER A 390 -44.67 35.09 9.48
N PRO A 391 -45.80 35.08 10.24
CA PRO A 391 -46.83 34.04 10.15
C PRO A 391 -47.67 34.06 8.86
N ASP A 392 -47.59 35.13 8.05
CA ASP A 392 -48.48 35.31 6.89
C ASP A 392 -47.84 34.96 5.52
N ALA A 393 -46.57 34.52 5.50
CA ALA A 393 -45.79 34.40 4.25
C ALA A 393 -45.61 32.97 3.71
N VAL A 394 -46.15 31.94 4.37
CA VAL A 394 -45.87 30.55 3.98
C VAL A 394 -47.05 29.95 3.22
N SER A 395 -46.99 30.00 1.89
CA SER A 395 -47.98 29.34 1.04
C SER A 395 -47.94 27.82 1.25
N ALA A 396 -49.10 27.15 1.18
CA ALA A 396 -49.22 25.69 1.28
C ALA A 396 -48.21 24.90 0.41
N PRO A 397 -47.90 25.28 -0.86
CA PRO A 397 -46.89 24.58 -1.65
C PRO A 397 -45.47 24.68 -1.07
N THR A 398 -45.09 25.80 -0.46
CA THR A 398 -43.78 25.97 0.22
C THR A 398 -43.65 25.06 1.44
N LEU A 399 -44.71 24.95 2.25
CA LEU A 399 -44.74 24.03 3.39
C LEU A 399 -44.67 22.57 2.95
N VAL A 400 -45.39 22.20 1.89
CA VAL A 400 -45.34 20.86 1.31
C VAL A 400 -43.95 20.55 0.74
N TYR A 401 -43.28 21.51 0.10
CA TYR A 401 -41.91 21.31 -0.39
C TYR A 401 -40.89 21.21 0.74
N ILE A 402 -40.98 22.03 1.78
CA ILE A 402 -40.12 21.91 2.97
C ILE A 402 -40.39 20.58 3.67
N LEU A 403 -41.65 20.12 3.74
CA LEU A 403 -42.03 18.83 4.29
C LEU A 403 -41.49 17.67 3.43
N VAL A 404 -41.56 17.77 2.11
CA VAL A 404 -41.01 16.76 1.18
C VAL A 404 -39.49 16.76 1.24
N LEU A 405 -38.83 17.92 1.30
CA LEU A 405 -37.39 18.05 1.43
C LEU A 405 -36.92 17.53 2.80
N THR A 406 -37.64 17.82 3.88
CA THR A 406 -37.35 17.26 5.21
C THR A 406 -37.66 15.78 5.28
N ILE A 407 -38.69 15.25 4.61
CA ILE A 407 -38.96 13.81 4.50
C ILE A 407 -37.91 13.12 3.61
N PHE A 408 -37.38 13.78 2.58
CA PHE A 408 -36.28 13.27 1.76
C PHE A 408 -34.96 13.28 2.52
N VAL A 409 -34.67 14.36 3.25
CA VAL A 409 -33.47 14.51 4.08
C VAL A 409 -33.54 13.58 5.30
N LEU A 410 -34.70 13.44 5.95
CA LEU A 410 -34.94 12.49 7.05
C LEU A 410 -35.00 11.04 6.55
N GLY A 411 -35.58 10.81 5.37
CA GLY A 411 -35.63 9.53 4.67
C GLY A 411 -34.28 9.09 4.10
N PHE A 412 -33.32 10.02 3.94
CA PHE A 412 -31.90 9.75 3.63
C PHE A 412 -31.05 9.64 4.90
N MET A 413 -31.36 10.44 5.93
CA MET A 413 -30.81 10.28 7.27
C MET A 413 -31.19 8.92 7.86
N TRP A 414 -32.35 8.34 7.54
CA TRP A 414 -32.77 7.06 8.11
C TRP A 414 -31.91 5.88 7.61
N PRO A 415 -31.57 5.74 6.31
CA PRO A 415 -30.52 4.84 5.81
C PRO A 415 -29.13 5.18 6.35
N LEU A 416 -28.73 6.45 6.46
CA LEU A 416 -27.44 6.82 7.07
C LEU A 416 -27.38 6.42 8.56
N LEU A 417 -28.45 6.64 9.33
CA LEU A 417 -28.60 6.27 10.75
C LEU A 417 -28.82 4.76 10.96
N THR A 418 -29.39 4.04 9.99
CA THR A 418 -29.57 2.58 10.06
C THR A 418 -28.41 1.80 9.48
N LEU A 419 -27.66 2.31 8.50
CA LEU A 419 -26.30 1.84 8.16
C LEU A 419 -25.34 2.07 9.34
N ARG A 420 -25.57 3.13 10.13
CA ARG A 420 -24.87 3.40 11.39
C ARG A 420 -25.30 2.48 12.55
N ARG A 421 -26.44 1.76 12.47
CA ARG A 421 -26.94 0.88 13.55
C ARG A 421 -27.05 -0.62 13.24
N ARG A 422 -27.19 -1.08 12.00
CA ARG A 422 -27.29 -2.51 11.64
C ARG A 422 -26.47 -2.83 10.39
N GLY A 423 -25.24 -3.29 10.58
CA GLY A 423 -24.34 -3.71 9.50
C GLY A 423 -24.77 -5.01 8.80
N GLY A 424 -25.72 -4.90 7.86
CA GLY A 424 -26.11 -6.01 7.00
C GLY A 424 -26.94 -5.57 5.78
N ILE A 425 -26.87 -6.38 4.71
CA ILE A 425 -27.52 -6.20 3.39
C ILE A 425 -29.05 -5.97 3.50
N GLY A 426 -29.69 -6.41 4.59
CA GLY A 426 -31.11 -6.18 4.86
C GLY A 426 -31.51 -4.71 5.03
N GLY A 427 -30.60 -3.84 5.53
CA GLY A 427 -30.86 -2.41 5.68
C GLY A 427 -30.95 -1.66 4.34
N LEU A 428 -30.19 -2.14 3.34
CA LEU A 428 -30.20 -1.60 1.99
C LEU A 428 -31.51 -1.93 1.27
N PHE A 429 -32.04 -3.16 1.42
CA PHE A 429 -33.31 -3.55 0.84
C PHE A 429 -34.51 -2.83 1.48
N THR A 430 -34.49 -2.62 2.80
CA THR A 430 -35.54 -1.81 3.46
C THR A 430 -35.46 -0.32 3.09
N GLY A 431 -34.25 0.21 2.88
CA GLY A 431 -34.06 1.58 2.40
C GLY A 431 -34.53 1.77 0.97
N ILE A 432 -34.17 0.86 0.06
CA ILE A 432 -34.58 0.87 -1.34
C ILE A 432 -36.10 0.68 -1.47
N ALA A 433 -36.69 -0.24 -0.69
CA ALA A 433 -38.15 -0.43 -0.65
C ALA A 433 -38.88 0.81 -0.08
N GLY A 434 -38.32 1.47 0.94
CA GLY A 434 -38.86 2.71 1.49
C GLY A 434 -38.80 3.87 0.50
N THR A 435 -37.68 4.03 -0.22
CA THR A 435 -37.54 5.05 -1.27
C THR A 435 -38.41 4.75 -2.48
N ALA A 436 -38.61 3.48 -2.84
CA ALA A 436 -39.52 3.08 -3.92
C ALA A 436 -40.98 3.33 -3.54
N LEU A 437 -41.37 3.09 -2.28
CA LEU A 437 -42.72 3.39 -1.78
C LEU A 437 -42.98 4.90 -1.74
N LEU A 438 -41.98 5.70 -1.33
CA LEU A 438 -42.06 7.17 -1.35
C LEU A 438 -42.14 7.75 -2.77
N LEU A 439 -41.40 7.17 -3.72
CA LEU A 439 -41.49 7.52 -5.14
C LEU A 439 -42.85 7.11 -5.73
N LEU A 440 -43.40 5.97 -5.34
CA LEU A 440 -44.74 5.53 -5.74
C LEU A 440 -45.83 6.45 -5.16
N PHE A 441 -45.67 6.89 -3.91
CA PHE A 441 -46.60 7.84 -3.26
C PHE A 441 -46.51 9.22 -3.91
N HIS A 442 -45.31 9.69 -4.26
CA HIS A 442 -45.11 10.94 -4.99
C HIS A 442 -45.71 10.87 -6.39
N TYR A 443 -45.54 9.75 -7.10
CA TYR A 443 -46.11 9.52 -8.43
C TYR A 443 -47.65 9.46 -8.40
N LEU A 444 -48.24 8.77 -7.42
CA LEU A 444 -49.70 8.71 -7.24
C LEU A 444 -50.29 10.05 -6.80
N PHE A 445 -49.59 10.84 -5.99
CA PHE A 445 -50.04 12.16 -5.55
C PHE A 445 -49.94 13.23 -6.66
N VAL A 446 -48.88 13.17 -7.48
CA VAL A 446 -48.75 14.01 -8.68
C VAL A 446 -49.79 13.63 -9.74
N ALA A 447 -50.06 12.33 -9.93
CA ALA A 447 -51.12 11.87 -10.81
C ALA A 447 -52.53 12.28 -10.34
N ALA A 448 -52.78 12.30 -9.02
CA ALA A 448 -54.05 12.74 -8.45
C ALA A 448 -54.27 14.27 -8.54
N ASN A 449 -53.21 15.08 -8.48
CA ASN A 449 -53.29 16.55 -8.57
C ASN A 449 -53.17 17.11 -10.01
N LEU A 450 -52.84 16.27 -11.00
CA LEU A 450 -52.89 16.64 -12.43
C LEU A 450 -54.23 16.30 -13.10
N GLY A 451 -55.18 15.73 -12.35
CA GLY A 451 -56.53 15.38 -12.82
C GLY A 451 -57.64 16.33 -12.35
N GLY A 452 -57.30 17.53 -11.85
CA GLY A 452 -58.25 18.54 -11.39
C GLY A 452 -58.15 19.84 -12.16
#